data_AF-A0AAF0WJ50-F1
#
_entry.id   AF-A0AAF0WJ50-F1
#
_cell.length_a   1.000
_cell.length_b   1.000
_cell.length_c   1.000
_cell.angle_alpha   90.00
_cell.angle_beta   90.00
_cell.angle_gamma   90.00
#
_symmetry.space_group_name_H-M   'P 1'
#
loop_
_entity.id
_entity.type
_entity.pdbx_description
1 polymer ?
#
loop_
_entity_poly.entity_id
_entity_poly.type
_entity_poly.pdbx_seq_one_letter_code
_entity_poly.pdbx_strand_id
1 'polypeptide(L)' 'MAQNFDEIPEKDVISWNSMITGYSRTGNIDHAYSLFQKMHERNTASWNAIIGGYVNC' A
#
# COMPACT_ATOMS: atom_id res chain seq x y z
N MET A 1 10.28 18.39 0.91
CA MET A 1 10.89 17.34 0.08
C MET A 1 9.99 16.12 0.16
N ALA A 2 9.25 15.80 -0.89
CA ALA A 2 8.62 14.50 -1.00
C ALA A 2 9.72 13.56 -1.51
N GLN A 3 10.20 12.66 -0.65
CA GLN A 3 11.07 11.58 -1.11
C GLN A 3 10.19 10.65 -1.96
N ASN A 4 10.65 10.34 -3.17
CA ASN A 4 9.92 9.41 -4.02
C ASN A 4 9.95 8.04 -3.33
N PHE A 5 8.78 7.41 -3.18
CA PHE A 5 8.66 6.12 -2.51
C PHE A 5 9.64 5.08 -3.09
N ASP A 6 9.82 5.08 -4.41
CA ASP A 6 10.73 4.16 -5.11
C ASP A 6 12.20 4.33 -4.71
N GLU A 7 12.62 5.54 -4.30
CA GLU A 7 14.00 5.85 -3.92
C GLU A 7 14.32 5.44 -2.47
N ILE A 8 13.32 5.06 -1.68
CA ILE A 8 13.52 4.57 -0.31
C ILE A 8 14.17 3.18 -0.37
N PRO A 9 15.44 3.02 0.06
CA PRO A 9 16.16 1.75 -0.08
C PRO A 9 15.58 0.66 0.81
N GLU A 10 15.09 1.02 1.99
CA GLU A 10 14.46 0.10 2.94
C GLU A 10 13.09 0.66 3.34
N LYS A 11 12.06 0.14 2.69
CA LYS A 11 10.67 0.58 2.91
C LYS A 11 10.11 -0.15 4.11
N ASP A 12 9.80 0.59 5.17
CA ASP A 12 9.12 0.03 6.33
C ASP A 12 7.64 -0.28 6.03
N VAL A 13 7.03 -1.07 6.91
CA VAL A 13 5.62 -1.49 6.79
C VAL A 13 4.67 -0.28 6.76
N ILE A 14 5.03 0.82 7.43
CA ILE A 14 4.24 2.05 7.49
C ILE A 14 4.21 2.73 6.11
N SER A 15 5.36 2.84 5.45
CA SER A 15 5.50 3.44 4.11
C SER A 15 4.71 2.64 3.08
N TRP A 16 4.80 1.31 3.11
CA TRP A 16 3.98 0.44 2.25
C TRP A 16 2.48 0.63 2.50
N ASN A 17 2.05 0.58 3.76
CA ASN A 17 0.64 0.72 4.12
C ASN A 17 0.08 2.09 3.69
N SER A 18 0.89 3.14 3.76
CA SER A 18 0.51 4.49 3.33
C SER A 18 0.24 4.53 1.82
N MET A 19 1.12 3.94 1.02
CA MET A 19 0.94 3.86 -0.44
C MET A 19 -0.28 3.02 -0.82
N ILE A 20 -0.39 1.82 -0.23
CA ILE A 20 -1.52 0.91 -0.49
C ILE A 20 -2.85 1.61 -0.16
N THR A 21 -2.95 2.26 0.99
CA THR A 21 -4.15 3.01 1.39
C THR A 21 -4.45 4.16 0.42
N GLY A 22 -3.43 4.86 -0.07
CA GLY A 22 -3.57 5.93 -1.06
C GLY A 22 -4.16 5.43 -2.38
N TYR A 23 -3.65 4.30 -2.90
CA TYR A 23 -4.17 3.71 -4.13
C TYR A 23 -5.56 3.07 -3.94
N SER A 24 -5.80 2.40 -2.82
CA SER A 24 -7.12 1.84 -2.49
C SER A 24 -8.20 2.91 -2.40
N ARG A 25 -7.90 4.08 -1.79
CA ARG A 25 -8.86 5.19 -1.67
C ARG A 25 -9.14 5.93 -2.97
N THR A 26 -8.21 5.88 -3.93
CA THR A 26 -8.38 6.52 -5.24
C THR A 26 -9.07 5.59 -6.26
N GLY A 27 -9.54 4.42 -5.81
CA GLY A 27 -10.20 3.42 -6.65
C GLY A 27 -9.22 2.59 -7.50
N ASN A 28 -7.91 2.81 -7.36
CA ASN A 28 -6.88 2.07 -8.09
C ASN A 28 -6.41 0.85 -7.29
N ILE A 29 -7.35 -0.07 -7.05
CA ILE A 29 -7.11 -1.25 -6.21
C ILE A 29 -6.05 -2.18 -6.81
N ASP A 30 -5.93 -2.26 -8.14
CA ASP A 30 -4.93 -3.08 -8.82
C ASP A 30 -3.50 -2.62 -8.48
N HIS A 31 -3.27 -1.30 -8.46
CA HIS A 31 -1.97 -0.75 -8.09
C HIS A 31 -1.69 -0.97 -6.60
N ALA A 32 -2.70 -0.77 -5.74
CA ALA A 32 -2.59 -1.06 -4.31
C ALA A 32 -2.22 -2.53 -4.06
N TYR A 33 -2.86 -3.46 -4.78
CA TYR A 33 -2.59 -4.89 -4.69
C TYR A 33 -1.18 -5.24 -5.19
N SER A 34 -0.71 -4.61 -6.27
CA SER A 34 0.65 -4.82 -6.78
C SER A 34 1.72 -4.42 -5.75
N LEU A 35 1.48 -3.35 -4.97
CA LEU A 35 2.38 -2.91 -3.91
C LEU A 35 2.31 -3.87 -2.70
N PHE A 36 1.11 -4.29 -2.32
CA PHE A 36 0.91 -5.27 -1.27
C PHE A 36 1.64 -6.60 -1.55
N GLN A 37 1.66 -7.06 -2.81
CA GLN A 37 2.41 -8.25 -3.20
C GLN A 37 3.93 -8.09 -3.04
N LYS A 38 4.47 -6.88 -3.25
CA LYS A 38 5.89 -6.56 -3.08
C LYS A 38 6.34 -6.45 -1.62
N MET A 39 5.41 -6.36 -0.67
CA MET A 39 5.75 -6.33 0.75
C MET A 39 6.35 -7.67 1.20
N HIS A 40 7.55 -7.61 1.78
CA HIS A 40 8.18 -8.77 2.43
C HIS A 40 7.49 -9.12 3.75
N GLU A 41 7.08 -8.10 4.52
CA GLU A 41 6.34 -8.25 5.78
C GLU A 41 4.99 -7.55 5.69
N ARG A 42 3.94 -8.24 6.12
CA ARG A 42 2.55 -7.76 6.05
C ARG A 42 1.94 -7.83 7.45
N ASN A 43 1.28 -6.76 7.87
CA ASN A 43 0.58 -6.73 9.14
C ASN A 43 -0.94 -6.56 8.94
N THR A 44 -1.68 -6.54 10.04
CA THR A 44 -3.14 -6.40 10.02
C THR A 44 -3.60 -5.14 9.27
N ALA A 45 -2.84 -4.05 9.35
CA ALA A 45 -3.15 -2.82 8.63
C ALA A 45 -2.98 -2.98 7.11
N SER A 46 -1.95 -3.72 6.66
CA SER A 46 -1.75 -4.05 5.23
C SER A 46 -2.94 -4.80 4.65
N TRP A 47 -3.45 -5.81 5.37
CA TRP A 47 -4.62 -6.59 4.95
C TRP A 47 -5.91 -5.75 4.98
N ASN A 48 -6.12 -4.95 6.02
CA ASN A 48 -7.27 -4.07 6.13
C ASN A 48 -7.31 -3.03 5.00
N ALA A 49 -6.15 -2.52 4.56
CA ALA A 49 -6.08 -1.57 3.45
C ALA A 49 -6.55 -2.19 2.12
N ILE A 50 -6.12 -3.42 1.81
CA ILE A 50 -6.55 -4.14 0.60
C ILE A 50 -8.03 -4.52 0.66
N ILE A 51 -8.46 -5.13 1.77
CA ILE A 51 -9.87 -5.52 1.95
C ILE A 51 -10.77 -4.29 1.89
N GLY A 52 -10.41 -3.22 2.59
CA GLY A 52 -11.13 -1.96 2.54
C GLY A 52 -11.15 -1.35 1.15
N GLY A 53 -10.07 -1.50 0.37
CA GLY A 53 -10.03 -1.10 -1.03
C GLY A 53 -11.06 -1.84 -1.89
N TYR A 54 -11.09 -3.18 -1.82
CA TYR A 54 -12.06 -4.00 -2.58
C TYR A 54 -13.52 -3.78 -2.17
N VAL A 55 -13.77 -3.51 -0.88
CA VAL A 55 -15.13 -3.24 -0.37
C VAL A 55 -15.65 -1.87 -0.81
N ASN A 56 -14.75 -0.91 -1.06
CA ASN A 56 -15.11 0.44 -1.49
C ASN A 56 -15.01 0.65 -3.02
N CYS A 57 -14.85 -0.43 -3.79
CA CYS A 57 -14.95 -0.41 -5.26
C CYS A 57 -16.39 -0.56 -5.74
#